data_AF-A0A9D1HCN4-F1
#
_entry.id   AF-A0A9D1HCN4-F1
#
_cell.length_a   1.000
_cell.length_b   1.000
_cell.length_c   1.000
_cell.angle_alpha   90.00
_cell.angle_beta   90.00
_cell.angle_gamma   90.00
#
_symmetry.space_group_name_H-M   'P 1'
#
loop_
_entity.id
_entity.type
_entity.pdbx_description
1 polymer ?
#
loop_
_entity_poly.entity_id
_entity_poly.type
_entity_poly.pdbx_seq_one_letter_code
_entity_poly.pdbx_strand_id
1 'polypeptide(L)' 'MAEKKNFEESLKKLEEISSKLKSSDISLEEAIKSYEEGIKYYKECNDMLDKANQKIETLTK' A
#
# COMPACT_ATOMS: atom_id res chain seq x y z
N MET A 1 18.00 6.84 4.29
CA MET A 1 17.35 7.13 2.98
C MET A 1 16.50 5.95 2.44
N ALA A 2 16.08 4.99 3.28
CA ALA A 2 15.39 3.77 2.81
C ALA A 2 13.86 3.76 3.02
N GLU A 3 13.32 4.63 3.89
CA GLU A 3 11.89 4.57 4.26
C GLU A 3 10.98 5.26 3.24
N LYS A 4 11.40 6.36 2.61
CA LYS A 4 10.58 7.07 1.61
C LYS A 4 10.31 6.26 0.35
N LYS A 5 11.33 5.55 -0.16
CA LYS A 5 11.20 4.73 -1.38
C LYS A 5 10.18 3.60 -1.21
N ASN A 6 10.14 2.94 -0.05
CA ASN A 6 9.21 1.83 0.17
C ASN A 6 7.73 2.28 0.25
N PHE A 7 7.45 3.43 0.87
CA PHE A 7 6.07 3.93 0.95
C PHE A 7 5.56 4.36 -0.41
N GLU A 8 6.32 5.18 -1.14
CA GLU A 8 5.93 5.64 -2.48
C GLU A 8 5.77 4.47 -3.45
N GLU A 9 6.64 3.46 -3.39
CA GLU A 9 6.50 2.25 -4.22
C GLU A 9 5.28 1.40 -3.83
N SER A 10 5.03 1.21 -2.54
CA SER A 10 3.86 0.45 -2.06
C SER A 10 2.55 1.14 -2.43
N LEU A 11 2.51 2.48 -2.33
CA LEU A 11 1.39 3.29 -2.76
C LEU A 11 1.16 3.16 -4.27
N LYS A 12 2.23 3.25 -5.07
CA LYS A 12 2.16 3.11 -6.53
C LYS A 12 1.66 1.73 -6.95
N LYS A 13 2.14 0.66 -6.30
CA LYS A 13 1.66 -0.71 -6.48
C LYS A 13 0.16 -0.83 -6.18
N LEU A 14 -0.30 -0.20 -5.11
CA LEU A 14 -1.71 -0.18 -4.72
C LEU A 14 -2.58 0.54 -5.76
N GLU A 15 -2.10 1.65 -6.33
CA GLU A 15 -2.78 2.36 -7.42
C GLU A 15 -2.85 1.53 -8.71
N GLU A 16 -1.77 0.82 -9.06
CA GLU A 16 -1.74 -0.10 -10.20
C GLU A 16 -2.75 -1.25 -10.02
N ILE A 17 -2.79 -1.84 -8.83
CA ILE A 17 -3.74 -2.90 -8.46
C ILE A 17 -5.18 -2.38 -8.53
N SER A 18 -5.45 -1.20 -8.00
CA SER A 18 -6.76 -0.56 -8.07
C SER A 18 -7.20 -0.30 -9.52
N SER A 19 -6.27 0.10 -10.38
CA SER A 19 -6.54 0.29 -11.81
C SER A 19 -6.83 -1.04 -12.53
N LYS A 20 -6.07 -2.10 -12.20
CA LYS A 20 -6.36 -3.46 -12.71
C LYS A 20 -7.72 -3.96 -12.26
N LEU A 21 -8.08 -3.79 -10.99
CA LEU A 21 -9.39 -4.18 -10.44
C LEU A 21 -10.56 -3.43 -11.09
N LYS A 22 -10.35 -2.20 -11.55
CA LYS A 22 -11.34 -1.42 -12.29
C LYS A 22 -11.42 -1.77 -13.78
N SER A 23 -10.48 -2.57 -14.29
CA SER A 23 -10.48 -2.96 -15.70
C SER A 23 -11.56 -4.00 -15.95
N SER A 24 -12.38 -3.79 -16.99
CA SER A 24 -13.49 -4.68 -17.35
C SER A 24 -13.05 -6.07 -17.83
N ASP A 25 -11.76 -6.24 -18.11
CA ASP A 25 -11.15 -7.47 -18.65
C ASP A 25 -10.55 -8.37 -17.56
N ILE A 26 -10.68 -8.00 -16.28
CA ILE A 26 -10.11 -8.78 -15.18
C ILE A 26 -10.95 -10.02 -14.87
N SER A 27 -10.32 -11.19 -14.87
CA SER A 27 -10.96 -12.44 -14.46
C SER A 27 -11.16 -12.47 -12.94
N LEU A 28 -12.17 -13.22 -12.47
CA LEU A 28 -12.48 -13.33 -11.04
C LEU A 28 -11.26 -13.77 -10.21
N GLU A 29 -10.49 -14.74 -10.68
CA GLU A 29 -9.27 -15.21 -10.02
C GLU A 29 -8.18 -14.13 -9.94
N GLU A 30 -8.00 -13.36 -11.03
CA GLU A 30 -7.04 -12.25 -11.07
C GLU A 30 -7.48 -11.10 -10.17
N ALA A 31 -8.80 -10.85 -10.07
CA ALA A 31 -9.35 -9.85 -9.17
C ALA A 31 -9.11 -10.23 -7.71
N ILE A 32 -9.30 -11.51 -7.34
CA ILE A 32 -9.02 -12.00 -5.98
C ILE A 32 -7.53 -11.85 -5.66
N LYS A 33 -6.64 -12.29 -6.55
CA LYS A 33 -5.18 -12.13 -6.35
C LYS A 33 -4.77 -10.67 -6.22
N SER A 34 -5.26 -9.82 -7.12
CA SER A 34 -4.99 -8.38 -7.11
C SER A 34 -5.48 -7.76 -5.80
N TYR A 35 -6.65 -8.16 -5.31
CA TYR A 35 -7.18 -7.69 -4.04
C TYR A 35 -6.32 -8.12 -2.85
N GLU A 36 -5.88 -9.37 -2.79
CA GLU A 36 -4.96 -9.86 -1.74
C GLU A 36 -3.63 -9.11 -1.75
N GLU A 37 -3.04 -8.90 -2.93
CA GLU A 37 -1.83 -8.07 -3.05
C GLU A 37 -2.08 -6.62 -2.62
N GLY A 38 -3.24 -6.05 -2.98
CA GLY A 38 -3.62 -4.70 -2.60
C GLY A 38 -3.73 -4.55 -1.08
N ILE A 39 -4.35 -5.52 -0.39
CA ILE A 39 -4.43 -5.55 1.07
C ILE A 39 -3.03 -5.61 1.71
N LYS A 40 -2.10 -6.37 1.11
CA LYS A 40 -0.73 -6.47 1.62
C LYS A 40 -0.01 -5.12 1.54
N TYR A 41 -0.02 -4.47 0.38
CA TYR A 41 0.60 -3.15 0.20
C TYR A 41 -0.07 -2.07 1.06
N TYR A 42 -1.40 -2.12 1.21
CA TYR A 42 -2.13 -1.24 2.11
C TYR A 42 -1.63 -1.36 3.55
N LYS A 43 -1.45 -2.60 4.02
CA LYS A 43 -0.97 -2.87 5.38
C LYS A 43 0.47 -2.38 5.58
N GLU A 44 1.34 -2.55 4.59
CA GLU A 44 2.71 -2.00 4.63
C GLU A 44 2.71 -0.47 4.70
N CYS A 45 1.91 0.21 3.85
CA CYS A 45 1.75 1.66 3.92
C CYS A 45 1.26 2.11 5.30
N ASN A 46 0.27 1.41 5.87
CA ASN A 46 -0.29 1.75 7.16
C ASN A 46 0.72 1.57 8.31
N ASP A 47 1.52 0.48 8.28
CA ASP A 47 2.59 0.23 9.27
C ASP A 47 3.70 1.30 9.22
N MET A 48 4.05 1.77 8.02
CA MET A 48 4.99 2.87 7.84
C MET A 48 4.45 4.20 8.37
N LEU A 49 3.17 4.49 8.10
CA LEU A 49 2.51 5.68 8.64
C LEU A 49 2.42 5.62 10.17
N ASP A 50 2.11 4.46 10.74
CA ASP A 50 2.06 4.24 12.19
C ASP A 50 3.43 4.51 12.83
N LYS A 51 4.51 3.93 12.28
CA LYS A 51 5.89 4.21 12.73
C LYS A 51 6.26 5.69 12.62
N ALA A 52 5.87 6.33 11.52
CA ALA A 52 6.11 7.75 11.34
C ALA A 52 5.35 8.59 12.38
N ASN A 53 4.08 8.27 12.64
CA ASN A 53 3.27 8.91 13.67
C ASN A 53 3.85 8.71 15.07
N GLN A 54 4.23 7.48 15.45
CA GLN A 54 4.87 7.22 16.74
C GLN A 54 6.16 8.02 16.93
N LYS A 55 6.95 8.16 15.86
CA LYS A 55 8.19 8.94 15.89
C LYS A 55 7.91 10.43 16.05
N ILE A 56 6.87 10.95 15.40
CA ILE A 56 6.40 12.33 15.58
C ILE A 56 5.89 12.54 17.02
N GLU A 57 5.04 11.64 17.53
CA GLU A 57 4.53 11.72 18.91
C GLU A 57 5.67 11.74 19.93
N THR A 58 6.72 10.94 19.72
CA THR A 58 7.90 10.92 20.60
C THR A 58 8.69 12.24 20.55
N LEU A 59 8.76 12.90 19.38
CA LEU A 59 9.48 14.16 19.21
C LEU A 59 8.68 15.39 19.69
N THR A 60 7.37 15.26 19.79
CA THR A 60 6.46 16.36 20.17
C THR A 60 6.13 16.34 21.67
N LYS A 61 6.70 15.40 22.43
CA LYS A 61 6.51 15.22 23.87
C LYS A 61 7.75 15.65 24.66
#